data_AF-S3BGN2-F1
#
_entry.id   AF-S3BGN2-F1
#
_cell.length_a   1.000
_cell.length_b   1.000
_cell.length_c   1.000
_cell.angle_alpha   90.00
_cell.angle_beta   90.00
_cell.angle_gamma   90.00
#
_symmetry.space_group_name_H-M   'P 1'
#
loop_
_entity.id
_entity.type
_entity.pdbx_description
1 polymer ?
#
loop_
_entity_poly.entity_id
_entity_poly.type
_entity_poly.pdbx_seq_one_letter_code
_entity_poly.pdbx_strand_id
1 'polypeptide(L)'
;MTSTWLLYVICALMLLAAIAAVLPTVLRTKNDVNGEALDREATALATKALQAEKAKLDADRSLGRISEAEYESLLTDLRRRVIEEQKPAADPTGAPSSSANAKPSTRLSRVQLAVSVAVLITVVAGGSYAFLGSPEMLELTNAQKVMEGNASAESIEAYLKTAPKDGRAWVLFAHKKIEAGDFRAAARALRTAREVEPKIARDRDVMLEYGAAVLTAQESDWYADANRVVKEAYGLMSDDPRAERLAVMAAIAAEDWAWAVDVVRAMLPRIPPDSGEYMQARETLVMLEARAKAAADQKKTEVKP
;
A
#
# COMPACT_ATOMS: atom_id res chain seq x y z
N MET A 1 12.96 14.16 3.57
CA MET A 1 13.13 12.68 3.60
C MET A 1 13.51 12.18 5.01
N THR A 2 12.88 12.68 6.08
CA THR A 2 13.28 12.35 7.48
C THR A 2 12.15 11.76 8.35
N SER A 3 10.93 11.59 7.83
CA SER A 3 9.77 11.21 8.66
C SER A 3 9.47 9.71 8.74
N THR A 4 9.90 8.89 7.78
CA THR A 4 9.64 7.43 7.83
C THR A 4 10.49 6.74 8.88
N TRP A 5 11.77 7.13 8.97
CA TRP A 5 12.70 6.60 9.97
C TRP A 5 12.27 6.93 11.41
N LEU A 6 11.72 8.12 11.62
CA LEU A 6 11.20 8.54 12.92
C LEU A 6 10.00 7.69 13.36
N LEU A 7 9.14 7.30 12.41
CA LEU A 7 8.02 6.38 12.64
C LEU A 7 8.49 4.98 13.05
N TYR A 8 9.48 4.42 12.35
CA TYR A 8 10.04 3.12 12.70
C TYR A 8 10.73 3.12 14.07
N VAL A 9 11.42 4.21 14.42
CA VAL A 9 12.05 4.38 15.74
C VAL A 9 11.00 4.45 16.85
N ILE A 10 9.92 5.21 16.65
CA ILE A 10 8.82 5.30 17.63
C ILE A 10 8.13 3.95 17.80
N CYS A 11 7.84 3.24 16.70
CA CYS A 11 7.25 1.89 16.75
C CYS A 11 8.14 0.89 17.48
N ALA A 12 9.46 0.89 17.19
CA ALA A 12 10.41 0.01 17.87
C ALA A 12 10.49 0.31 19.38
N LEU A 13 10.43 1.59 19.75
CA LEU A 13 10.50 2.04 21.14
C LEU A 13 9.22 1.66 21.92
N MET A 14 8.05 1.79 21.31
CA MET A 14 6.78 1.32 21.90
C MET A 14 6.76 -0.20 22.08
N LEU A 15 7.32 -0.95 21.13
CA LEU A 15 7.39 -2.41 21.20
C LEU A 15 8.35 -2.89 22.30
N LEU A 16 9.50 -2.23 22.45
CA LEU A 16 10.44 -2.48 23.56
C LEU A 16 9.82 -2.16 24.93
N ALA A 17 9.07 -1.05 25.03
CA ALA A 17 8.38 -0.69 26.26
C ALA A 17 7.30 -1.72 26.64
N ALA A 18 6.56 -2.23 25.66
CA ALA A 18 5.58 -3.29 25.87
C ALA A 18 6.24 -4.60 26.33
N ILE A 19 7.35 -5.02 25.71
CA ILE A 19 8.10 -6.21 26.13
C ILE A 19 8.63 -6.04 27.56
N ALA A 20 9.22 -4.88 27.89
CA ALA A 20 9.74 -4.60 29.22
C ALA A 20 8.65 -4.60 30.31
N ALA A 21 7.41 -4.22 29.98
CA ALA A 21 6.28 -4.27 30.89
C ALA A 21 5.74 -5.69 31.11
N VAL A 22 5.80 -6.55 30.09
CA VAL A 22 5.29 -7.94 30.13
C VAL A 22 6.33 -8.93 30.68
N LEU A 23 7.63 -8.67 30.52
CA LEU A 23 8.69 -9.53 31.02
C LEU A 23 8.61 -9.84 32.54
N PRO A 24 8.44 -8.84 33.44
CA PRO A 24 8.34 -9.10 34.87
C PRO A 24 7.03 -9.79 35.28
N THR A 25 5.98 -9.72 34.46
CA THR A 25 4.72 -10.42 34.75
C THR A 25 4.81 -11.90 34.37
N VAL A 26 5.41 -12.22 33.22
CA VAL A 26 5.55 -13.61 32.75
C VAL A 26 6.61 -14.39 33.54
N LEU A 27 7.73 -13.75 33.91
CA LEU A 27 8.77 -14.38 34.74
C LEU A 27 8.27 -14.70 36.16
N ARG A 28 7.32 -13.91 36.70
CA ARG A 28 6.67 -14.20 37.98
C ARG A 28 5.63 -15.32 37.93
N THR A 29 4.99 -15.52 36.77
CA THR A 29 3.94 -16.54 36.60
C THR A 29 4.53 -17.95 36.44
N LYS A 30 5.80 -18.07 36.00
CA LYS A 30 6.52 -19.36 35.93
C LYS A 30 6.87 -19.96 37.30
N ASN A 31 6.79 -19.18 38.38
CA ASN A 31 6.97 -19.68 39.74
C ASN A 31 5.69 -20.28 40.36
N ASP A 32 4.51 -20.09 39.75
CA ASP A 32 3.24 -20.61 40.28
C ASP A 32 2.94 -22.07 39.87
N VAL A 33 3.67 -22.63 38.88
CA VAL A 33 3.45 -24.02 38.42
C VAL A 33 4.23 -25.06 39.25
N ASN A 34 5.19 -24.62 40.08
CA ASN A 34 5.94 -25.50 41.00
C ASN A 34 5.34 -25.54 42.43
N GLY A 35 4.13 -25.00 42.62
CA GLY A 35 3.54 -24.68 43.93
C GLY A 35 3.35 -25.86 44.89
N GLU A 36 3.07 -27.08 44.42
CA GLU A 36 2.73 -28.18 45.34
C GLU A 36 3.97 -28.85 45.99
N ALA A 37 5.14 -28.81 45.36
CA ALA A 37 6.38 -29.35 45.94
C ALA A 37 7.10 -28.31 46.82
N LEU A 38 6.95 -27.02 46.50
CA LEU A 38 7.47 -25.90 47.27
C LEU A 38 6.69 -25.67 48.58
N ASP A 39 5.41 -26.07 48.67
CA ASP A 39 4.60 -25.86 49.89
C ASP A 39 5.09 -26.67 51.10
N ARG A 40 5.65 -27.88 50.89
CA ARG A 40 6.26 -28.64 52.01
C ARG A 40 7.60 -28.05 52.45
N GLU A 41 8.35 -27.45 51.54
CA GLU A 41 9.61 -26.78 51.86
C GLU A 41 9.39 -25.38 52.45
N ALA A 42 8.37 -24.66 51.97
CA ALA A 42 7.97 -23.35 52.47
C ALA A 42 7.37 -23.43 53.87
N THR A 43 6.62 -24.48 54.21
CA THR A 43 6.15 -24.71 55.58
C THR A 43 7.29 -25.08 56.54
N ALA A 44 8.30 -25.82 56.07
CA ALA A 44 9.53 -26.11 56.82
C ALA A 44 10.45 -24.87 56.98
N LEU A 45 10.48 -23.98 56.00
CA LEU A 45 11.24 -22.72 56.05
C LEU A 45 10.51 -21.64 56.86
N ALA A 46 9.18 -21.56 56.81
CA ALA A 46 8.37 -20.65 57.61
C ALA A 46 8.43 -21.02 59.10
N THR A 47 8.39 -22.31 59.44
CA THR A 47 8.58 -22.78 60.83
C THR A 47 9.99 -22.51 61.35
N LYS A 48 11.04 -22.64 60.51
CA LYS A 48 12.42 -22.24 60.87
C LYS A 48 12.59 -20.73 61.01
N ALA A 49 11.95 -19.93 60.16
CA ALA A 49 11.97 -18.47 60.26
C ALA A 49 11.23 -17.97 61.53
N LEU A 50 10.10 -18.59 61.88
CA LEU A 50 9.37 -18.33 63.13
C LEU A 50 10.17 -18.70 64.38
N GLN A 51 10.95 -19.79 64.34
CA GLN A 51 11.86 -20.14 65.44
C GLN A 51 13.04 -19.17 65.57
N ALA A 52 13.57 -18.67 64.46
CA ALA A 52 14.62 -17.65 64.45
C ALA A 52 14.13 -16.29 64.97
N GLU A 53 12.88 -15.92 64.67
CA GLU A 53 12.26 -14.69 65.16
C GLU A 53 11.95 -14.75 66.67
N LYS A 54 11.51 -15.92 67.17
CA LYS A 54 11.32 -16.16 68.61
C LYS A 54 12.64 -16.11 69.38
N ALA A 55 13.71 -16.70 68.85
CA ALA A 55 15.04 -16.68 69.48
C ALA A 55 15.64 -15.26 69.56
N LYS A 56 15.32 -14.41 68.59
CA LYS A 56 15.74 -13.00 68.57
C LYS A 56 14.98 -12.16 69.61
N LEU A 57 13.68 -12.43 69.78
CA LEU A 57 12.85 -11.78 70.82
C LEU A 57 13.28 -12.18 72.25
N ASP A 58 13.66 -13.44 72.46
CA ASP A 58 14.17 -13.92 73.75
C ASP A 58 15.56 -13.34 74.07
N ALA A 59 16.41 -13.12 73.06
CA ALA A 59 17.69 -12.43 73.22
C ALA A 59 17.50 -10.96 73.63
N ASP A 60 16.57 -10.23 73.02
CA ASP A 60 16.27 -8.84 73.37
C ASP A 60 15.65 -8.68 74.77
N ARG A 61 14.94 -9.71 75.27
CA ARG A 61 14.46 -9.80 76.66
C ARG A 61 15.61 -9.96 77.65
N SER A 62 16.56 -10.86 77.38
CA SER A 62 17.72 -11.09 78.27
C SER A 62 18.69 -9.90 78.36
N LEU A 63 18.69 -9.03 77.34
CA LEU A 63 19.44 -7.77 77.31
C LEU A 63 18.69 -6.59 77.94
N GLY A 64 17.50 -6.82 78.53
CA GLY A 64 16.73 -5.84 79.30
C GLY A 64 16.12 -4.70 78.49
N ARG A 65 15.96 -4.86 77.16
CA ARG A 65 15.49 -3.80 76.25
C ARG A 65 13.98 -3.77 76.04
N ILE A 66 13.23 -4.77 76.51
CA ILE A 66 11.78 -4.89 76.33
C ILE A 66 11.12 -5.26 77.67
N SER A 67 10.00 -4.62 78.00
CA SER A 67 9.26 -4.89 79.24
C SER A 67 8.39 -6.16 79.14
N GLU A 68 8.15 -6.85 80.26
CA GLU A 68 7.39 -8.13 80.33
C GLU A 68 6.00 -8.02 79.66
N ALA A 69 5.34 -6.86 79.79
CA ALA A 69 4.02 -6.60 79.24
C ALA A 69 4.02 -6.46 77.70
N GLU A 70 5.10 -5.95 77.11
CA GLU A 70 5.24 -5.81 75.66
C GLU A 70 5.55 -7.15 74.99
N TYR A 71 6.34 -8.00 75.67
CA TYR A 71 6.65 -9.35 75.20
C TYR A 71 5.41 -10.26 75.10
N GLU A 72 4.50 -10.22 76.09
CA GLU A 72 3.28 -11.03 76.06
C GLU A 72 2.27 -10.57 75.00
N SER A 73 2.17 -9.26 74.75
CA SER A 73 1.28 -8.71 73.71
C SER A 73 1.71 -9.17 72.31
N LEU A 74 3.01 -9.14 72.03
CA LEU A 74 3.58 -9.53 70.74
C LEU A 74 3.52 -11.04 70.50
N LEU A 75 3.65 -11.86 71.56
CA LEU A 75 3.47 -13.31 71.49
C LEU A 75 2.03 -13.73 71.22
N THR A 76 1.07 -12.97 71.76
CA THR A 76 -0.36 -13.25 71.59
C THR A 76 -0.81 -12.93 70.16
N ASP A 77 -0.32 -11.83 69.59
CA ASP A 77 -0.58 -11.47 68.19
C ASP A 77 0.11 -12.41 67.20
N LEU A 78 1.31 -12.91 67.52
CA LEU A 78 2.00 -13.90 66.69
C LEU A 78 1.27 -15.25 66.70
N ARG A 79 0.81 -15.72 67.87
CA ARG A 79 0.00 -16.95 67.98
C ARG A 79 -1.32 -16.85 67.22
N ARG A 80 -1.95 -15.67 67.24
CA ARG A 80 -3.22 -15.44 66.53
C ARG A 80 -3.05 -15.52 65.01
N ARG A 81 -1.98 -14.92 64.47
CA ARG A 81 -1.67 -14.96 63.03
C ARG A 81 -1.36 -16.36 62.51
N VAL A 82 -0.64 -17.16 63.30
CA VAL A 82 -0.30 -18.55 62.91
C VAL A 82 -1.54 -19.45 62.83
N ILE A 83 -2.53 -19.24 63.70
CA ILE A 83 -3.78 -20.01 63.67
C ILE A 83 -4.67 -19.58 62.49
N GLU A 84 -4.63 -18.31 62.09
CA GLU A 84 -5.36 -17.80 60.92
C GLU A 84 -4.77 -18.26 59.58
N GLU A 85 -3.45 -18.45 59.48
CA GLU A 85 -2.78 -18.92 58.25
C GLU A 85 -2.89 -20.45 58.02
N GLN A 86 -3.25 -21.25 59.03
CA GLN A 86 -3.34 -22.71 58.92
C GLN A 86 -4.74 -23.27 58.59
N LYS A 87 -5.75 -22.44 58.29
CA LYS A 87 -7.11 -22.93 57.99
C LYS A 87 -7.32 -23.08 56.47
N PRO A 88 -7.47 -24.29 55.91
CA PRO A 88 -7.78 -24.46 54.49
C PRO A 88 -9.24 -24.06 54.24
N ALA A 89 -9.48 -23.17 53.29
CA ALA A 89 -10.82 -22.79 52.87
C ALA A 89 -11.45 -23.91 52.03
N ALA A 90 -12.42 -24.60 52.61
CA ALA A 90 -13.45 -25.33 51.89
C ALA A 90 -14.57 -24.34 51.49
N ASP A 91 -14.96 -24.35 50.22
CA ASP A 91 -16.13 -23.60 49.71
C ASP A 91 -17.43 -24.11 50.36
N PRO A 92 -18.41 -23.22 50.63
CA PRO A 92 -19.59 -23.22 49.76
C PRO A 92 -20.29 -21.85 49.58
N THR A 93 -21.11 -21.81 48.53
CA THR A 93 -22.09 -20.79 48.20
C THR A 93 -23.22 -20.65 49.24
N GLY A 94 -23.66 -19.42 49.49
CA GLY A 94 -24.87 -19.08 50.26
C GLY A 94 -24.90 -17.61 50.67
N ALA A 95 -25.52 -16.77 49.85
CA ALA A 95 -25.63 -15.29 49.92
C ALA A 95 -26.35 -14.73 51.19
N PRO A 96 -26.66 -13.41 51.32
CA PRO A 96 -26.06 -12.16 50.82
C PRO A 96 -25.85 -11.11 51.95
N SER A 97 -25.06 -10.05 51.71
CA SER A 97 -25.39 -8.62 51.99
C SER A 97 -24.14 -7.73 52.04
N SER A 98 -24.15 -6.74 51.16
CA SER A 98 -23.80 -5.33 51.37
C SER A 98 -22.90 -4.95 52.56
N SER A 99 -21.70 -4.45 52.27
CA SER A 99 -21.28 -3.08 52.57
C SER A 99 -19.76 -2.99 52.61
N ALA A 100 -19.25 -2.19 51.68
CA ALA A 100 -18.12 -1.28 51.79
C ALA A 100 -16.86 -1.72 52.58
N ASN A 101 -15.75 -1.57 51.87
CA ASN A 101 -14.41 -1.28 52.37
C ASN A 101 -13.47 -2.47 52.59
N ALA A 102 -13.04 -3.09 51.49
CA ALA A 102 -11.82 -3.89 51.48
C ALA A 102 -11.02 -3.65 50.19
N LYS A 103 -9.78 -3.18 50.36
CA LYS A 103 -8.79 -2.92 49.32
C LYS A 103 -8.69 -4.10 48.34
N PRO A 104 -8.83 -3.90 47.02
CA PRO A 104 -8.79 -5.01 46.08
C PRO A 104 -7.37 -5.54 45.96
N SER A 105 -7.28 -6.86 45.98
CA SER A 105 -6.08 -7.63 45.71
C SER A 105 -5.43 -7.15 44.40
N THR A 106 -4.30 -6.47 44.55
CA THR A 106 -3.58 -5.84 43.42
C THR A 106 -3.05 -6.85 42.38
N ARG A 107 -3.19 -8.16 42.58
CA ARG A 107 -2.77 -9.19 41.60
C ARG A 107 -3.84 -9.50 40.55
N LEU A 108 -5.12 -9.61 40.92
CA LEU A 108 -6.21 -9.90 39.97
C LEU A 108 -6.44 -8.72 39.01
N SER A 109 -6.36 -7.49 39.50
CA SER A 109 -6.45 -6.28 38.66
C SER A 109 -5.31 -6.16 37.64
N ARG A 110 -4.09 -6.61 37.99
CA ARG A 110 -2.93 -6.55 37.09
C ARG A 110 -2.96 -7.63 36.00
N VAL A 111 -3.45 -8.83 36.31
CA VAL A 111 -3.68 -9.89 35.30
C VAL A 111 -4.82 -9.50 34.37
N GLN A 112 -5.91 -8.95 34.88
CA GLN A 112 -7.01 -8.42 34.05
C GLN A 112 -6.56 -7.25 33.16
N LEU A 113 -5.69 -6.37 33.67
CA LEU A 113 -5.08 -5.29 32.86
C LEU A 113 -4.15 -5.86 31.77
N ALA A 114 -3.32 -6.86 32.08
CA ALA A 114 -2.43 -7.48 31.10
C ALA A 114 -3.20 -8.23 30.01
N VAL A 115 -4.26 -8.96 30.37
CA VAL A 115 -5.13 -9.67 29.41
C VAL A 115 -5.90 -8.66 28.56
N SER A 116 -6.43 -7.58 29.14
CA SER A 116 -7.13 -6.55 28.34
C SER A 116 -6.20 -5.82 27.39
N VAL A 117 -4.96 -5.53 27.79
CA VAL A 117 -3.95 -4.95 26.89
C VAL A 117 -3.54 -5.93 25.79
N ALA A 118 -3.36 -7.22 26.11
CA ALA A 118 -3.05 -8.24 25.12
C ALA A 118 -4.18 -8.42 24.10
N VAL A 119 -5.43 -8.50 24.58
CA VAL A 119 -6.63 -8.56 23.72
C VAL A 119 -6.75 -7.29 22.88
N LEU A 120 -6.51 -6.11 23.46
CA LEU A 120 -6.54 -4.85 22.72
C LEU A 120 -5.45 -4.83 21.63
N ILE A 121 -4.23 -5.29 21.91
CA ILE A 121 -3.17 -5.41 20.91
C ILE A 121 -3.56 -6.41 19.82
N THR A 122 -4.14 -7.56 20.16
CA THR A 122 -4.59 -8.55 19.17
C THR A 122 -5.76 -8.04 18.33
N VAL A 123 -6.72 -7.32 18.92
CA VAL A 123 -7.85 -6.72 18.23
C VAL A 123 -7.40 -5.55 17.36
N VAL A 124 -6.46 -4.73 17.83
CA VAL A 124 -5.88 -3.63 17.04
C VAL A 124 -5.00 -4.19 15.93
N ALA A 125 -4.17 -5.20 16.18
CA ALA A 125 -3.33 -5.81 15.14
C ALA A 125 -4.17 -6.58 14.11
N GLY A 126 -5.14 -7.39 14.56
CA GLY A 126 -6.08 -8.10 13.70
C GLY A 126 -7.00 -7.15 12.94
N GLY A 127 -7.49 -6.10 13.61
CA GLY A 127 -8.29 -5.03 13.01
C GLY A 127 -7.49 -4.20 12.01
N SER A 128 -6.22 -3.89 12.30
CA SER A 128 -5.32 -3.21 11.36
C SER A 128 -5.01 -4.07 10.15
N TYR A 129 -4.81 -5.38 10.34
CA TYR A 129 -4.60 -6.32 9.23
C TYR A 129 -5.87 -6.50 8.40
N ALA A 130 -7.05 -6.51 9.03
CA ALA A 130 -8.33 -6.53 8.33
C ALA A 130 -8.62 -5.21 7.61
N PHE A 131 -8.17 -4.07 8.14
CA PHE A 131 -8.39 -2.74 7.57
C PHE A 131 -7.40 -2.42 6.44
N LEU A 132 -6.09 -2.67 6.63
CA LEU A 132 -5.06 -2.52 5.58
C LEU A 132 -5.08 -3.67 4.57
N GLY A 133 -5.56 -4.85 4.95
CA GLY A 133 -5.78 -6.00 4.08
C GLY A 133 -7.18 -6.03 3.47
N SER A 134 -8.02 -5.03 3.74
CA SER A 134 -9.31 -4.93 3.04
C SER A 134 -9.04 -4.60 1.57
N PRO A 135 -9.55 -5.42 0.64
CA PRO A 135 -9.35 -5.18 -0.79
C PRO A 135 -9.89 -3.81 -1.21
N GLU A 136 -10.97 -3.34 -0.58
CA GLU A 136 -11.59 -2.05 -0.86
C GLU A 136 -10.67 -0.85 -0.53
N MET A 137 -9.97 -0.83 0.61
CA MET A 137 -9.07 0.29 0.96
C MET A 137 -7.82 0.32 0.08
N LEU A 138 -7.32 -0.85 -0.33
CA LEU A 138 -6.23 -0.96 -1.29
C LEU A 138 -6.66 -0.54 -2.70
N GLU A 139 -7.87 -0.91 -3.12
CA GLU A 139 -8.47 -0.46 -4.39
C GLU A 139 -8.71 1.06 -4.39
N LEU A 140 -9.22 1.63 -3.31
CA LEU A 140 -9.38 3.08 -3.14
C LEU A 140 -8.03 3.81 -3.23
N THR A 141 -7.00 3.29 -2.56
CA THR A 141 -5.65 3.88 -2.60
C THR A 141 -5.02 3.76 -3.99
N ASN A 142 -5.21 2.63 -4.68
CA ASN A 142 -4.72 2.45 -6.04
C ASN A 142 -5.50 3.31 -7.05
N ALA A 143 -6.83 3.38 -6.93
CA ALA A 143 -7.68 4.28 -7.71
C ALA A 143 -7.24 5.74 -7.52
N GLN A 144 -6.93 6.14 -6.28
CA GLN A 144 -6.40 7.47 -6.01
C GLN A 144 -5.05 7.70 -6.69
N LYS A 145 -4.12 6.74 -6.66
CA LYS A 145 -2.83 6.83 -7.39
C LYS A 145 -3.00 6.90 -8.91
N VAL A 146 -4.00 6.22 -9.47
CA VAL A 146 -4.34 6.30 -10.90
C VAL A 146 -4.82 7.71 -11.24
N MET A 147 -5.68 8.29 -10.39
CA MET A 147 -6.13 9.68 -10.55
C MET A 147 -5.00 10.71 -10.36
N GLU A 148 -4.03 10.40 -9.51
CA GLU A 148 -2.81 11.21 -9.29
C GLU A 148 -1.72 10.98 -10.36
N GLY A 149 -1.89 9.98 -11.25
CA GLY A 149 -0.94 9.69 -12.33
C GLY A 149 0.34 8.94 -11.92
N ASN A 150 0.44 8.45 -10.68
CA ASN A 150 1.63 7.79 -10.14
C ASN A 150 1.45 6.27 -9.94
N ALA A 151 0.47 5.70 -10.62
CA ALA A 151 0.14 4.28 -10.57
C ALA A 151 1.05 3.45 -11.49
N SER A 152 1.36 2.21 -11.09
CA SER A 152 2.03 1.24 -11.98
C SER A 152 1.06 0.73 -13.05
N ALA A 153 1.58 0.18 -14.14
CA ALA A 153 0.75 -0.37 -15.21
C ALA A 153 -0.27 -1.41 -14.70
N GLU A 154 0.14 -2.28 -13.79
CA GLU A 154 -0.70 -3.34 -13.22
C GLU A 154 -1.84 -2.76 -12.37
N SER A 155 -1.55 -1.71 -11.60
CA SER A 155 -2.56 -1.04 -10.79
C SER A 155 -3.58 -0.28 -11.64
N ILE A 156 -3.14 0.33 -12.75
CA ILE A 156 -4.05 0.97 -13.71
C ILE A 156 -4.90 -0.09 -14.41
N GLU A 157 -4.33 -1.24 -14.80
CA GLU A 157 -5.07 -2.34 -15.41
C GLU A 157 -6.14 -2.91 -14.46
N ALA A 158 -5.81 -3.07 -13.18
CA ALA A 158 -6.78 -3.48 -12.16
C ALA A 158 -7.92 -2.46 -12.01
N TYR A 159 -7.60 -1.16 -11.99
CA TYR A 159 -8.59 -0.09 -11.97
C TYR A 159 -9.50 -0.10 -13.21
N LEU A 160 -8.93 -0.30 -14.40
CA LEU A 160 -9.70 -0.32 -15.65
C LEU A 160 -10.68 -1.50 -15.74
N LYS A 161 -10.49 -2.57 -14.96
CA LYS A 161 -11.48 -3.67 -14.85
C LYS A 161 -12.77 -3.21 -14.17
N THR A 162 -12.69 -2.27 -13.23
CA THR A 162 -13.86 -1.73 -12.52
C THR A 162 -14.38 -0.46 -13.17
N ALA A 163 -13.52 0.33 -13.81
CA ALA A 163 -13.84 1.57 -14.51
C ALA A 163 -13.44 1.56 -16.00
N PRO A 164 -14.00 0.66 -16.84
CA PRO A 164 -13.58 0.50 -18.24
C PRO A 164 -13.94 1.69 -19.14
N LYS A 165 -14.80 2.60 -18.68
CA LYS A 165 -15.22 3.80 -19.40
C LYS A 165 -14.38 5.04 -19.06
N ASP A 166 -13.42 4.92 -18.15
CA ASP A 166 -12.52 6.03 -17.82
C ASP A 166 -11.44 6.15 -18.91
N GLY A 167 -11.67 7.04 -19.86
CA GLY A 167 -10.73 7.26 -20.95
C GLY A 167 -9.40 7.83 -20.46
N ARG A 168 -9.38 8.60 -19.36
CA ARG A 168 -8.13 9.18 -18.81
C ARG A 168 -7.24 8.09 -18.24
N ALA A 169 -7.82 7.12 -17.55
CA ALA A 169 -7.09 5.95 -17.08
C ALA A 169 -6.52 5.11 -18.23
N TRP A 170 -7.23 4.99 -19.36
CA TRP A 170 -6.71 4.35 -20.56
C TRP A 170 -5.53 5.10 -21.19
N VAL A 171 -5.56 6.44 -21.23
CA VAL A 171 -4.41 7.25 -21.69
C VAL A 171 -3.21 7.05 -20.77
N LEU A 172 -3.42 7.10 -19.44
CA LEU A 172 -2.35 6.86 -18.48
C LEU A 172 -1.75 5.44 -18.63
N PHE A 173 -2.61 4.44 -18.84
CA PHE A 173 -2.16 3.07 -19.12
C PHE A 173 -1.30 3.03 -20.38
N ALA A 174 -1.70 3.74 -21.44
CA ALA A 174 -0.92 3.82 -22.67
C ALA A 174 0.47 4.44 -22.44
N HIS A 175 0.55 5.52 -21.66
CA HIS A 175 1.84 6.15 -21.31
C HIS A 175 2.75 5.17 -20.56
N LYS A 176 2.22 4.40 -19.61
CA LYS A 176 2.98 3.35 -18.93
C LYS A 176 3.43 2.23 -19.87
N LYS A 177 2.64 1.89 -20.88
CA LYS A 177 3.03 0.92 -21.91
C LYS A 177 4.09 1.48 -22.86
N ILE A 178 4.04 2.77 -23.21
CA ILE A 178 5.08 3.47 -23.97
C ILE A 178 6.40 3.48 -23.18
N GLU A 179 6.37 3.84 -21.89
CA GLU A 179 7.56 3.81 -21.01
C GLU A 179 8.19 2.40 -20.97
N ALA A 180 7.37 1.36 -21.01
CA ALA A 180 7.80 -0.04 -21.03
C ALA A 180 8.22 -0.55 -22.44
N GLY A 181 8.08 0.27 -23.49
CA GLY A 181 8.35 -0.12 -24.88
C GLY A 181 7.29 -1.01 -25.54
N ASP A 182 6.15 -1.25 -24.87
CA ASP A 182 5.02 -2.02 -25.41
C ASP A 182 4.07 -1.11 -26.20
N PHE A 183 4.53 -0.66 -27.37
CA PHE A 183 3.78 0.23 -28.26
C PHE A 183 2.48 -0.39 -28.77
N ARG A 184 2.45 -1.72 -28.92
CA ARG A 184 1.26 -2.46 -29.34
C ARG A 184 0.16 -2.37 -28.28
N ALA A 185 0.48 -2.53 -27.00
CA ALA A 185 -0.48 -2.31 -25.92
C ALA A 185 -0.87 -0.83 -25.78
N ALA A 186 0.08 0.09 -25.97
CA ALA A 186 -0.21 1.52 -25.95
C ALA A 186 -1.21 1.94 -27.04
N ALA A 187 -1.01 1.46 -28.27
CA ALA A 187 -1.92 1.74 -29.39
C ALA A 187 -3.34 1.24 -29.10
N ARG A 188 -3.49 0.03 -28.52
CA ARG A 188 -4.80 -0.47 -28.05
C ARG A 188 -5.42 0.43 -27.00
N ALA A 189 -4.64 0.80 -25.98
CA ALA A 189 -5.12 1.61 -24.87
C ALA A 189 -5.59 3.00 -25.35
N LEU A 190 -4.82 3.66 -26.21
CA LEU A 190 -5.19 4.95 -26.80
C LEU A 190 -6.43 4.83 -27.68
N ARG A 191 -6.54 3.76 -28.47
CA ARG A 191 -7.76 3.49 -29.25
C ARG A 191 -8.98 3.37 -28.33
N THR A 192 -8.90 2.53 -27.30
CA THR A 192 -9.99 2.36 -26.34
C THR A 192 -10.33 3.67 -25.65
N ALA A 193 -9.32 4.46 -25.23
CA ALA A 193 -9.52 5.76 -24.60
C ALA A 193 -10.37 6.70 -25.48
N ARG A 194 -10.07 6.73 -26.78
CA ARG A 194 -10.78 7.54 -27.77
C ARG A 194 -12.18 6.99 -28.07
N GLU A 195 -12.39 5.69 -27.99
CA GLU A 195 -13.70 5.05 -28.18
C GLU A 195 -14.64 5.31 -26.99
N VAL A 196 -14.13 5.30 -25.76
CA VAL A 196 -14.96 5.44 -24.54
C VAL A 196 -15.24 6.89 -24.15
N GLU A 197 -14.37 7.84 -24.49
CA GLU A 197 -14.51 9.23 -24.10
C GLU A 197 -14.32 10.21 -25.29
N PRO A 198 -15.42 10.84 -25.79
CA PRO A 198 -15.35 11.75 -26.93
C PRO A 198 -14.45 12.98 -26.74
N LYS A 199 -14.22 13.41 -25.49
CA LYS A 199 -13.31 14.52 -25.20
C LYS A 199 -11.87 14.13 -25.50
N ILE A 200 -11.46 12.92 -25.11
CA ILE A 200 -10.15 12.36 -25.41
C ILE A 200 -10.01 12.05 -26.90
N ALA A 201 -11.09 11.60 -27.54
CA ALA A 201 -11.12 11.41 -28.99
C ALA A 201 -10.76 12.67 -29.79
N ARG A 202 -11.10 13.85 -29.25
CA ARG A 202 -10.86 15.19 -29.81
C ARG A 202 -9.58 15.85 -29.31
N ASP A 203 -8.88 15.22 -28.37
CA ASP A 203 -7.61 15.72 -27.86
C ASP A 203 -6.54 15.50 -28.93
N ARG A 204 -5.96 16.62 -29.40
CA ARG A 204 -5.02 16.64 -30.52
C ARG A 204 -3.72 15.92 -30.18
N ASP A 205 -3.25 16.00 -28.93
CA ASP A 205 -2.03 15.29 -28.51
C ASP A 205 -2.29 13.79 -28.46
N VAL A 206 -3.45 13.36 -27.94
CA VAL A 206 -3.84 11.94 -27.94
C VAL A 206 -3.99 11.37 -29.35
N MET A 207 -4.50 12.16 -30.31
CA MET A 207 -4.55 11.76 -31.72
C MET A 207 -3.15 11.48 -32.29
N LEU A 208 -2.17 12.36 -32.01
CA LEU A 208 -0.79 12.18 -32.46
C LEU A 208 -0.12 10.99 -31.75
N GLU A 209 -0.33 10.84 -30.44
CA GLU A 209 0.19 9.69 -29.68
C GLU A 209 -0.37 8.38 -30.20
N TYR A 210 -1.67 8.33 -30.54
CA TYR A 210 -2.28 7.14 -31.14
C TYR A 210 -1.61 6.79 -32.47
N GLY A 211 -1.47 7.77 -33.38
CA GLY A 211 -0.82 7.57 -34.66
C GLY A 211 0.63 7.09 -34.51
N ALA A 212 1.39 7.73 -33.62
CA ALA A 212 2.77 7.38 -33.33
C ALA A 212 2.90 5.97 -32.73
N ALA A 213 2.02 5.60 -31.79
CA ALA A 213 2.02 4.27 -31.19
C ALA A 213 1.71 3.18 -32.23
N VAL A 214 0.73 3.41 -33.12
CA VAL A 214 0.38 2.48 -34.21
C VAL A 214 1.55 2.28 -35.18
N LEU A 215 2.16 3.37 -35.64
CA LEU A 215 3.30 3.34 -36.55
C LEU A 215 4.52 2.66 -35.93
N THR A 216 4.81 2.96 -34.66
CA THR A 216 5.94 2.38 -33.93
C THR A 216 5.74 0.89 -33.67
N ALA A 217 4.52 0.48 -33.35
CA ALA A 217 4.16 -0.93 -33.17
C ALA A 217 4.10 -1.71 -34.49
N GLN A 218 4.12 -1.02 -35.64
CA GLN A 218 3.97 -1.58 -36.98
C GLN A 218 2.65 -2.36 -37.15
N GLU A 219 1.56 -1.86 -36.56
CA GLU A 219 0.22 -2.47 -36.65
C GLU A 219 -0.44 -2.11 -37.98
N SER A 220 -0.11 -2.86 -39.04
CA SER A 220 -0.60 -2.61 -40.40
C SER A 220 -2.11 -2.50 -40.51
N ASP A 221 -2.83 -3.31 -39.74
CA ASP A 221 -4.30 -3.33 -39.74
C ASP A 221 -4.91 -2.01 -39.27
N TRP A 222 -4.14 -1.18 -38.55
CA TRP A 222 -4.61 0.11 -38.01
C TRP A 222 -4.01 1.31 -38.74
N TYR A 223 -3.17 1.12 -39.77
CA TYR A 223 -2.58 2.25 -40.50
C TYR A 223 -3.65 3.17 -41.11
N ALA A 224 -4.71 2.61 -41.69
CA ALA A 224 -5.80 3.42 -42.26
C ALA A 224 -6.53 4.26 -41.19
N ASP A 225 -6.78 3.69 -40.01
CA ASP A 225 -7.43 4.44 -38.91
C ASP A 225 -6.48 5.49 -38.32
N ALA A 226 -5.22 5.11 -38.04
CA ALA A 226 -4.20 6.03 -37.57
C ALA A 226 -4.01 7.21 -38.54
N ASN A 227 -3.94 6.95 -39.85
CA ASN A 227 -3.84 7.98 -40.88
C ASN A 227 -5.01 8.96 -40.86
N ARG A 228 -6.24 8.46 -40.72
CA ARG A 228 -7.43 9.31 -40.58
C ARG A 228 -7.35 10.21 -39.35
N VAL A 229 -6.88 9.68 -38.23
CA VAL A 229 -6.78 10.39 -36.95
C VAL A 229 -5.64 11.42 -36.96
N VAL A 230 -4.49 11.07 -37.52
CA VAL A 230 -3.36 11.99 -37.70
C VAL A 230 -3.72 13.11 -38.68
N LYS A 231 -4.50 12.81 -39.74
CA LYS A 231 -5.02 13.83 -40.67
C LYS A 231 -5.90 14.86 -39.95
N GLU A 232 -6.76 14.40 -39.03
CA GLU A 232 -7.56 15.28 -38.18
C GLU A 232 -6.68 16.15 -37.27
N ALA A 233 -5.70 15.54 -36.59
CA ALA A 233 -4.76 16.26 -35.73
C ALA A 233 -3.94 17.30 -36.49
N TYR A 234 -3.42 16.94 -37.67
CA TYR A 234 -2.63 17.81 -38.54
C TYR A 234 -3.46 19.00 -39.04
N GLY A 235 -4.73 18.79 -39.40
CA GLY A 235 -5.63 19.89 -39.78
C GLY A 235 -5.85 20.90 -38.65
N LEU A 236 -5.71 20.47 -37.39
CA LEU A 236 -5.77 21.36 -36.24
C LEU A 236 -4.39 21.96 -35.93
N MET A 237 -3.30 21.20 -36.06
CA MET A 237 -1.89 21.50 -35.69
C MET A 237 -0.97 21.67 -36.91
N SER A 238 -1.40 22.35 -37.97
CA SER A 238 -0.64 22.38 -39.22
C SER A 238 0.75 23.04 -39.10
N ASP A 239 0.97 23.79 -38.03
CA ASP A 239 2.22 24.46 -37.66
C ASP A 239 3.11 23.65 -36.69
N ASP A 240 2.61 22.57 -36.07
CA ASP A 240 3.39 21.72 -35.16
C ASP A 240 4.30 20.77 -35.98
N PRO A 241 5.64 20.88 -35.85
CA PRO A 241 6.57 20.00 -36.57
C PRO A 241 6.39 18.51 -36.27
N ARG A 242 5.85 18.15 -35.10
CA ARG A 242 5.55 16.75 -34.74
C ARG A 242 4.38 16.24 -35.56
N ALA A 243 3.30 17.02 -35.65
CA ALA A 243 2.11 16.67 -36.43
C ALA A 243 2.46 16.53 -37.91
N GLU A 244 3.29 17.44 -38.42
CA GLU A 244 3.76 17.43 -39.81
C GLU A 244 4.58 16.18 -40.17
N ARG A 245 5.60 15.85 -39.37
CA ARG A 245 6.39 14.63 -39.58
C ARG A 245 5.53 13.37 -39.49
N LEU A 246 4.65 13.31 -38.48
CA LEU A 246 3.77 12.16 -38.29
C LEU A 246 2.76 12.03 -39.43
N ALA A 247 2.26 13.13 -39.98
CA ALA A 247 1.34 13.13 -41.12
C ALA A 247 1.97 12.48 -42.35
N VAL A 248 3.21 12.83 -42.70
CA VAL A 248 3.92 12.18 -43.82
C VAL A 248 4.09 10.68 -43.57
N MET A 249 4.52 10.29 -42.36
CA MET A 249 4.72 8.88 -42.00
C MET A 249 3.41 8.08 -42.05
N ALA A 250 2.33 8.62 -41.49
CA ALA A 250 1.03 7.99 -41.45
C ALA A 250 0.42 7.85 -42.86
N ALA A 251 0.58 8.87 -43.70
CA ALA A 251 0.12 8.86 -45.08
C ALA A 251 0.81 7.77 -45.89
N ILE A 252 2.14 7.66 -45.77
CA ILE A 252 2.93 6.63 -46.46
C ILE A 252 2.56 5.24 -45.96
N ALA A 253 2.45 5.04 -44.65
CA ALA A 253 2.12 3.73 -44.07
C ALA A 253 0.73 3.25 -44.47
N ALA A 254 -0.25 4.15 -44.55
CA ALA A 254 -1.60 3.84 -45.01
C ALA A 254 -1.76 3.85 -46.54
N GLU A 255 -0.67 4.04 -47.29
CA GLU A 255 -0.66 4.16 -48.75
C GLU A 255 -1.60 5.25 -49.29
N ASP A 256 -1.86 6.30 -48.49
CA ASP A 256 -2.58 7.51 -48.89
C ASP A 256 -1.62 8.45 -49.63
N TRP A 257 -1.17 7.99 -50.80
CA TRP A 257 -0.16 8.69 -51.61
C TRP A 257 -0.58 10.10 -51.98
N ALA A 258 -1.87 10.32 -52.23
CA ALA A 258 -2.41 11.63 -52.57
C ALA A 258 -2.22 12.61 -51.41
N TRP A 259 -2.58 12.20 -50.19
CA TRP A 259 -2.38 13.06 -49.03
C TRP A 259 -0.91 13.24 -48.66
N ALA A 260 -0.08 12.20 -48.82
CA ALA A 260 1.37 12.31 -48.60
C ALA A 260 2.00 13.39 -49.49
N VAL A 261 1.61 13.46 -50.77
CA VAL A 261 2.01 14.51 -51.71
C VAL A 261 1.59 15.89 -51.20
N ASP A 262 0.34 16.04 -50.77
CA ASP A 262 -0.19 17.33 -50.30
C ASP A 262 0.56 17.83 -49.06
N VAL A 263 0.82 16.95 -48.08
CA VAL A 263 1.55 17.30 -46.86
C VAL A 263 2.97 17.74 -47.22
N VAL A 264 3.75 16.92 -47.94
CA VAL A 264 5.15 17.27 -48.29
C VAL A 264 5.22 18.54 -49.14
N ARG A 265 4.28 18.74 -50.06
CA ARG A 265 4.21 19.96 -50.88
C ARG A 265 3.95 21.20 -50.02
N ALA A 266 3.09 21.10 -49.01
CA ALA A 266 2.81 22.20 -48.08
C ALA A 266 3.99 22.51 -47.14
N MET A 267 4.93 21.59 -46.96
CA MET A 267 6.15 21.78 -46.16
C MET A 267 7.21 22.57 -46.90
N LEU A 268 7.41 22.29 -48.19
CA LEU A 268 8.51 22.83 -48.99
C LEU A 268 8.71 24.36 -48.90
N PRO A 269 7.67 25.22 -48.92
CA PRO A 269 7.86 26.67 -48.84
C PRO A 269 8.47 27.15 -47.52
N ARG A 270 8.43 26.32 -46.46
CA ARG A 270 8.94 26.65 -45.13
C ARG A 270 10.40 26.21 -44.93
N ILE A 271 10.96 25.44 -45.87
CA ILE A 271 12.31 24.90 -45.79
C ILE A 271 13.23 25.77 -46.69
N PRO A 272 14.40 26.21 -46.22
CA PRO A 272 15.33 26.98 -47.04
C PRO A 272 15.74 26.21 -48.32
N PRO A 273 15.65 26.81 -49.51
CA PRO A 273 15.83 26.11 -50.79
C PRO A 273 17.25 25.56 -50.98
N ASP A 274 18.26 26.16 -50.36
CA ASP A 274 19.66 25.73 -50.46
C ASP A 274 20.06 24.69 -49.41
N SER A 275 19.11 24.20 -48.61
CA SER A 275 19.36 23.20 -47.57
C SER A 275 19.31 21.76 -48.11
N GLY A 276 20.09 20.87 -47.49
CA GLY A 276 19.98 19.43 -47.78
C GLY A 276 18.59 18.86 -47.46
N GLU A 277 17.91 19.40 -46.46
CA GLU A 277 16.53 19.04 -46.10
C GLU A 277 15.54 19.36 -47.23
N TYR A 278 15.68 20.50 -47.88
CA TYR A 278 14.85 20.86 -49.03
C TYR A 278 15.04 19.88 -50.19
N MET A 279 16.29 19.51 -50.49
CA MET A 279 16.58 18.53 -51.55
C MET A 279 15.97 17.15 -51.24
N GLN A 280 16.07 16.69 -49.99
CA GLN A 280 15.45 15.44 -49.54
C GLN A 280 13.92 15.49 -49.62
N ALA A 281 13.30 16.59 -49.19
CA ALA A 281 11.86 16.78 -49.26
C ALA A 281 11.36 16.83 -50.72
N ARG A 282 12.13 17.45 -51.63
CA ARG A 282 11.83 17.48 -53.07
C ARG A 282 11.92 16.10 -53.70
N GLU A 283 12.95 15.32 -53.37
CA GLU A 283 13.09 13.94 -53.85
C GLU A 283 11.94 13.06 -53.34
N THR A 284 11.60 13.19 -52.05
CA THR A 284 10.45 12.51 -51.43
C THR A 284 9.16 12.87 -52.16
N LEU A 285 8.93 14.16 -52.46
CA LEU A 285 7.75 14.60 -53.20
C LEU A 285 7.65 13.93 -54.58
N VAL A 286 8.74 13.88 -55.35
CA VAL A 286 8.75 13.24 -56.67
C VAL A 286 8.43 11.74 -56.57
N MET A 287 9.01 11.06 -55.58
CA MET A 287 8.71 9.64 -55.32
C MET A 287 7.23 9.41 -54.98
N LEU A 288 6.65 10.26 -54.14
CA LEU A 288 5.24 10.18 -53.75
C LEU A 288 4.30 10.50 -54.92
N GLU A 289 4.63 11.47 -55.77
CA GLU A 289 3.86 11.79 -56.97
C GLU A 289 3.84 10.63 -57.96
N ALA A 290 4.97 9.92 -58.13
CA ALA A 290 5.04 8.71 -58.95
C ALA A 290 4.17 7.58 -58.38
N ARG A 291 4.21 7.34 -57.06
CA ARG A 291 3.36 6.37 -56.36
C ARG A 291 1.87 6.70 -56.51
N ALA A 292 1.50 7.96 -56.31
CA ALA A 292 0.13 8.44 -56.44
C ALA A 292 -0.41 8.24 -57.87
N LYS A 293 0.40 8.54 -58.88
CA LYS A 293 0.05 8.30 -60.29
C LYS A 293 -0.14 6.81 -60.58
N ALA A 294 0.80 5.96 -60.14
CA ALA A 294 0.72 4.52 -60.34
C ALA A 294 -0.55 3.93 -59.70
N ALA A 295 -0.87 4.32 -58.46
CA ALA A 295 -2.09 3.89 -57.77
C ALA A 295 -3.37 4.34 -58.50
N ALA A 296 -3.39 5.57 -59.03
CA ALA A 296 -4.51 6.08 -59.81
C ALA A 296 -4.72 5.32 -61.13
N ASP A 297 -3.63 4.93 -61.81
CA ASP A 297 -3.68 4.18 -63.07
C ASP A 297 -4.08 2.70 -62.86
N GLN A 298 -3.65 2.08 -61.75
CA GLN A 298 -4.13 0.76 -61.34
C GLN A 298 -5.65 0.74 -61.12
N LYS A 299 -6.17 1.72 -60.37
CA LYS A 299 -7.61 1.85 -60.10
C LYS A 299 -8.43 2.05 -61.37
N LYS A 300 -7.91 2.77 -62.37
CA LYS A 300 -8.58 2.92 -63.69
C LYS A 300 -8.62 1.61 -64.48
N THR A 301 -7.62 0.76 -64.31
CA THR A 301 -7.50 -0.52 -65.03
C THR A 301 -8.45 -1.55 -64.43
N GLU A 302 -8.61 -1.59 -63.10
CA GLU A 302 -9.58 -2.46 -62.42
C GLU A 302 -11.05 -2.08 -62.67
N VAL A 303 -11.33 -0.80 -62.94
CA VAL A 303 -12.69 -0.31 -63.19
C VAL A 303 -13.13 -0.50 -64.64
N LYS A 304 -12.24 -0.91 -65.55
CA LYS A 304 -12.57 -1.14 -66.95
C LYS A 304 -12.82 -2.65 -67.19
N PRO A 305 -14.08 -3.09 -67.36
CA PRO A 305 -14.39 -4.47 -67.74
C PRO A 305 -13.95 -4.80 -69.18
#